data_AF-A0A9P6EYQ2-F1
#
_entry.id   AF-A0A9P6EYQ2-F1
#
_cell.length_a   1.000
_cell.length_b   1.000
_cell.length_c   1.000
_cell.angle_alpha   90.00
_cell.angle_beta   90.00
_cell.angle_gamma   90.00
#
_symmetry.space_group_name_H-M   'P 1'
#
loop_
_entity.id
_entity.type
_entity.pdbx_description
1 polymer ?
#
loop_
_entity_poly.entity_id
_entity_poly.type
_entity_poly.pdbx_seq_one_letter_code
_entity_poly.pdbx_strand_id
1 'polypeptide(L)'
;MDEIRHFKTPYGTMGDLFDATDIEKVSKVYFEDKLFETWNHGRTVLIGDAAHMLLPSSGAGAVNAMQDAVLLANHLYDINPTNFKNVKTALSDYKNERFEAIKDQYPQSHISAKIIFGHTLWERIIRYIVFNWLPKSLQNKQMVKDTAYRPQANFLSQAPKRGTMDTIPQNPSKRIQREKDEQETKKRAAVSAI
;
A
#
# COMPACT_ATOMS: atom_id res chain seq x y z
N MET A 1 15.10 -4.94 -29.13
CA MET A 1 15.65 -3.72 -28.51
C MET A 1 15.75 -2.56 -29.50
N ASP A 2 15.62 -2.82 -30.79
CA ASP A 2 15.82 -1.80 -31.85
C ASP A 2 14.82 -0.66 -31.82
N GLU A 3 13.57 -0.94 -31.43
CA GLU A 3 12.49 0.05 -31.30
C GLU A 3 12.86 1.22 -30.40
N ILE A 4 13.73 1.02 -29.41
CA ILE A 4 14.06 2.02 -28.38
C ILE A 4 15.46 2.62 -28.56
N ARG A 5 16.24 2.16 -29.55
CA ARG A 5 17.63 2.60 -29.76
C ARG A 5 17.75 4.10 -30.02
N HIS A 6 16.76 4.69 -30.67
CA HIS A 6 16.74 6.11 -31.03
C HIS A 6 16.45 7.06 -29.86
N PHE A 7 16.05 6.55 -28.69
CA PHE A 7 15.78 7.41 -27.53
C PHE A 7 17.04 8.13 -27.08
N LYS A 8 16.91 9.44 -26.81
CA LYS A 8 18.02 10.27 -26.34
C LYS A 8 18.20 10.12 -24.83
N THR A 9 19.44 9.99 -24.41
CA THR A 9 19.88 9.94 -23.01
C THR A 9 20.94 11.03 -22.78
N PRO A 10 21.35 11.30 -21.52
CA PRO A 10 22.46 12.20 -21.23
C PRO A 10 23.81 11.80 -21.85
N TYR A 11 23.97 10.53 -22.27
CA TYR A 11 25.23 9.96 -22.76
C TYR A 11 25.23 9.59 -24.25
N GLY A 12 24.24 10.05 -25.01
CA GLY A 12 24.02 9.66 -26.41
C GLY A 12 22.66 9.01 -26.60
N THR A 13 22.51 8.18 -27.62
CA THR A 13 21.29 7.40 -27.85
C THR A 13 21.28 6.15 -26.98
N MET A 14 20.09 5.58 -26.73
CA MET A 14 19.97 4.30 -26.04
C MET A 14 20.68 3.17 -26.80
N GLY A 15 20.74 3.27 -28.14
CA GLY A 15 21.51 2.38 -28.99
C GLY A 15 23.01 2.41 -28.71
N ASP A 16 23.57 3.61 -28.53
CA ASP A 16 25.00 3.77 -28.18
C ASP A 16 25.33 3.08 -26.84
N LEU A 17 24.41 3.19 -25.87
CA LEU A 17 24.54 2.50 -24.59
C LEU A 17 24.45 0.97 -24.73
N PHE A 18 23.55 0.47 -25.59
CA PHE A 18 23.47 -0.97 -25.85
C PHE A 18 24.71 -1.51 -26.55
N ASP A 19 25.28 -0.77 -27.50
CA ASP A 19 26.48 -1.22 -28.23
C ASP A 19 27.72 -1.24 -27.34
N ALA A 20 27.77 -0.35 -26.33
CA ALA A 20 28.83 -0.31 -25.33
C ALA A 20 28.64 -1.32 -24.18
N THR A 21 27.49 -2.00 -24.10
CA THR A 21 27.15 -2.92 -23.00
C THR A 21 27.02 -4.34 -23.52
N ASP A 22 27.64 -5.30 -22.84
CA ASP A 22 27.41 -6.72 -23.09
C ASP A 22 25.90 -7.05 -23.00
N ILE A 23 25.32 -7.56 -24.09
CA ILE A 23 23.87 -7.75 -24.21
C ILE A 23 23.33 -8.72 -23.16
N GLU A 24 24.14 -9.67 -22.68
CA GLU A 24 23.75 -10.60 -21.62
C GLU A 24 23.50 -9.90 -20.27
N LYS A 25 24.00 -8.67 -20.10
CA LYS A 25 23.80 -7.83 -18.91
C LYS A 25 22.63 -6.87 -19.04
N VAL A 26 21.99 -6.81 -20.21
CA VAL A 26 20.88 -5.90 -20.47
C VAL A 26 19.57 -6.62 -20.20
N SER A 27 18.84 -6.17 -19.18
CA SER A 27 17.50 -6.68 -18.87
C SER A 27 16.42 -5.71 -19.33
N LYS A 28 15.45 -6.23 -20.11
CA LYS A 28 14.23 -5.50 -20.46
C LYS A 28 13.15 -5.85 -19.43
N VAL A 29 12.84 -4.89 -18.56
CA VAL A 29 11.77 -5.03 -17.55
C VAL A 29 10.51 -4.37 -18.09
N TYR A 30 9.41 -5.13 -18.13
CA TYR A 30 8.08 -4.59 -18.37
C TYR A 30 7.44 -4.24 -17.03
N PHE A 31 6.87 -3.04 -16.96
CA PHE A 31 6.04 -2.67 -15.82
C PHE A 31 4.63 -3.17 -16.09
N GLU A 32 4.18 -4.07 -15.24
CA GLU A 32 2.81 -4.54 -15.20
C GLU A 32 2.10 -3.86 -14.02
N ASP A 33 0.79 -3.74 -14.12
CA ASP A 33 -0.06 -3.24 -13.05
C ASP A 33 -1.40 -3.98 -13.05
N LYS A 34 -1.94 -4.23 -11.86
CA LYS A 34 -3.23 -4.91 -11.72
C LYS A 34 -3.80 -4.72 -10.33
N LEU A 35 -5.07 -4.33 -10.24
CA LEU A 35 -5.86 -4.45 -9.02
C LEU A 35 -6.83 -5.62 -9.15
N PHE A 36 -6.64 -6.68 -8.36
CA PHE A 36 -7.57 -7.82 -8.32
C PHE A 36 -8.73 -7.52 -7.37
N GLU A 37 -9.93 -8.03 -7.65
CA GLU A 37 -11.08 -7.86 -6.78
C GLU A 37 -11.22 -8.97 -5.72
N THR A 38 -10.65 -10.15 -6.01
CA THR A 38 -10.71 -11.34 -5.15
C THR A 38 -9.32 -11.62 -4.58
N TRP A 39 -9.15 -11.50 -3.26
CA TRP A 39 -7.84 -11.68 -2.60
C TRP A 39 -7.78 -12.93 -1.72
N ASN A 40 -8.89 -13.62 -1.50
CA ASN A 40 -8.89 -14.80 -0.65
C ASN A 40 -9.82 -15.89 -1.17
N HIS A 41 -9.49 -17.13 -0.83
CA HIS A 41 -10.31 -18.30 -1.08
C HIS A 41 -10.00 -19.38 -0.03
N GLY A 42 -11.04 -19.86 0.66
CA GLY A 42 -10.87 -20.87 1.71
C GLY A 42 -9.98 -20.38 2.85
N ARG A 43 -8.77 -20.95 2.97
CA ARG A 43 -7.74 -20.58 3.97
C ARG A 43 -6.55 -19.84 3.34
N THR A 44 -6.65 -19.46 2.07
CA THR A 44 -5.59 -18.80 1.32
C THR A 44 -5.94 -17.33 1.15
N VAL A 45 -4.92 -16.47 1.26
CA VAL A 45 -5.03 -15.03 1.04
C VAL A 45 -3.82 -14.54 0.24
N LEU A 46 -4.05 -13.54 -0.60
CA LEU A 46 -3.06 -12.83 -1.40
C LEU A 46 -2.77 -11.48 -0.73
N ILE A 47 -1.51 -11.07 -0.75
CA ILE A 47 -1.03 -9.77 -0.24
C ILE A 47 0.02 -9.20 -1.21
N GLY A 48 0.27 -7.89 -1.15
CA GLY A 48 1.21 -7.20 -2.03
C GLY A 48 0.86 -7.37 -3.50
N ASP A 49 1.87 -7.48 -4.36
CA ASP A 49 1.71 -7.58 -5.82
C ASP A 49 0.86 -8.76 -6.29
N ALA A 50 0.73 -9.83 -5.48
CA ALA A 50 -0.17 -10.95 -5.78
C ALA A 50 -1.66 -10.55 -5.71
N ALA A 51 -2.00 -9.49 -4.98
CA ALA A 51 -3.36 -8.97 -4.80
C ALA A 51 -3.56 -7.60 -5.47
N HIS A 52 -2.52 -6.79 -5.50
CA HIS A 52 -2.51 -5.46 -6.10
C HIS A 52 -1.07 -5.07 -6.50
N MET A 53 -0.83 -5.02 -7.80
CA MET A 53 0.43 -4.58 -8.39
C MET A 53 0.26 -3.14 -8.86
N LEU A 54 1.04 -2.23 -8.27
CA LEU A 54 1.06 -0.81 -8.60
C LEU A 54 2.28 -0.48 -9.47
N LEU A 55 2.17 0.54 -10.34
CA LEU A 55 3.31 1.00 -11.13
C LEU A 55 4.45 1.49 -10.20
N PRO A 56 5.72 1.15 -10.50
CA PRO A 56 6.85 1.37 -9.58
C PRO A 56 7.22 2.84 -9.39
N SER A 57 6.63 3.74 -10.19
CA SER A 57 6.83 5.19 -10.18
C SER A 57 6.78 5.85 -8.80
N SER A 58 6.00 5.30 -7.86
CA SER A 58 5.83 5.82 -6.49
C SER A 58 6.58 5.01 -5.42
N GLY A 59 7.16 3.86 -5.77
CA GLY A 59 7.73 2.92 -4.77
C GLY A 59 6.70 2.34 -3.79
N ALA A 60 5.39 2.48 -4.07
CA ALA A 60 4.34 2.15 -3.11
C ALA A 60 4.10 0.64 -2.93
N GLY A 61 4.53 -0.21 -3.85
CA GLY A 61 4.29 -1.66 -3.79
C GLY A 61 4.82 -2.31 -2.50
N ALA A 62 6.10 -2.07 -2.18
CA ALA A 62 6.71 -2.61 -0.96
C ALA A 62 6.04 -2.08 0.32
N VAL A 63 5.72 -0.79 0.36
CA VAL A 63 5.02 -0.17 1.49
C VAL A 63 3.64 -0.82 1.66
N ASN A 64 2.91 -1.01 0.56
CA ASN A 64 1.59 -1.60 0.59
C ASN A 64 1.61 -3.07 1.02
N ALA A 65 2.61 -3.85 0.58
CA ALA A 65 2.81 -5.22 1.02
C ALA A 65 3.10 -5.32 2.53
N MET A 66 3.88 -4.39 3.09
CA MET A 66 4.11 -4.32 4.54
C MET A 66 2.83 -3.96 5.31
N GLN A 67 2.06 -2.99 4.81
CA GLN A 67 0.77 -2.63 5.40
C GLN A 67 -0.22 -3.79 5.38
N ASP A 68 -0.23 -4.57 4.29
CA ASP A 68 -1.04 -5.79 4.19
C ASP A 68 -0.66 -6.82 5.24
N ALA A 69 0.63 -7.09 5.40
CA ALA A 69 1.11 -8.06 6.39
C ALA A 69 0.69 -7.66 7.81
N VAL A 70 0.78 -6.37 8.15
CA VAL A 70 0.34 -5.85 9.46
C VAL A 70 -1.16 -6.02 9.66
N LEU A 71 -1.98 -5.64 8.69
CA LEU A 71 -3.44 -5.77 8.81
C LEU A 71 -3.89 -7.22 8.82
N LEU A 72 -3.30 -8.06 7.97
CA LEU A 72 -3.56 -9.49 7.99
C LEU A 72 -3.22 -10.07 9.37
N ALA A 73 -2.08 -9.71 9.96
CA ALA A 73 -1.72 -10.15 11.30
C ALA A 73 -2.74 -9.70 12.37
N ASN A 74 -3.27 -8.48 12.27
CA ASN A 74 -4.32 -7.98 13.16
C ASN A 74 -5.60 -8.83 13.06
N HIS A 75 -6.07 -9.07 11.83
CA HIS A 75 -7.27 -9.88 11.58
C HIS A 75 -7.09 -11.33 12.04
N LEU A 76 -5.90 -11.91 11.84
CA LEU A 76 -5.57 -13.26 12.32
C LEU A 76 -5.50 -13.33 13.84
N TYR A 77 -4.94 -12.33 14.51
CA TYR A 77 -4.84 -12.26 15.97
C TYR A 77 -6.22 -12.25 16.67
N ASP A 78 -7.20 -11.60 16.03
CA ASP A 78 -8.55 -11.47 16.55
C ASP A 78 -9.41 -12.75 16.41
N ILE A 79 -8.91 -13.77 15.71
CA ILE A 79 -9.60 -15.06 15.54
C ILE A 79 -9.67 -15.80 16.88
N ASN A 80 -10.88 -15.87 17.44
CA ASN A 80 -11.18 -16.70 18.60
C ASN A 80 -12.67 -17.09 18.60
N PRO A 81 -13.04 -18.40 18.55
CA PRO A 81 -12.16 -19.57 18.43
C PRO A 81 -11.60 -19.74 17.00
N THR A 82 -10.49 -20.47 16.87
CA THR A 82 -9.86 -20.77 15.58
C THR A 82 -10.60 -21.89 14.85
N ASN A 83 -11.55 -21.52 13.98
CA ASN A 83 -12.26 -22.45 13.10
C ASN A 83 -12.30 -21.94 11.65
N PHE A 84 -12.70 -22.81 10.72
CA PHE A 84 -12.71 -22.49 9.28
C PHE A 84 -13.55 -21.25 8.94
N LYS A 85 -14.75 -21.13 9.55
CA LYS A 85 -15.66 -20.00 9.32
C LYS A 85 -14.99 -18.68 9.75
N ASN A 86 -14.40 -18.65 10.94
CA ASN A 86 -13.77 -17.46 11.49
C ASN A 86 -12.50 -17.06 10.71
N VAL A 87 -11.72 -18.03 10.23
CA VAL A 87 -10.59 -17.77 9.33
C VAL A 87 -11.09 -17.13 8.03
N LYS A 88 -12.10 -17.70 7.38
CA LYS A 88 -12.66 -17.15 6.13
C LYS A 88 -13.17 -15.72 6.33
N THR A 89 -13.86 -15.45 7.44
CA THR A 89 -14.32 -14.11 7.79
C THR A 89 -13.15 -13.14 7.98
N ALA A 90 -12.13 -13.51 8.75
CA ALA A 90 -10.96 -12.66 8.99
C ALA A 90 -10.20 -12.31 7.69
N LEU A 91 -10.04 -13.27 6.77
CA LEU A 91 -9.39 -13.02 5.48
C LEU A 91 -10.24 -12.10 4.58
N SER A 92 -11.57 -12.18 4.67
CA SER A 92 -12.49 -11.27 3.97
C SER A 92 -12.48 -9.87 4.58
N ASP A 93 -12.49 -9.77 5.91
CA ASP A 93 -12.44 -8.51 6.65
C ASP A 93 -11.12 -7.76 6.34
N TYR A 94 -9.99 -8.46 6.31
CA TYR A 94 -8.71 -7.91 5.85
C TYR A 94 -8.83 -7.28 4.46
N LYS A 95 -9.36 -8.02 3.47
CA LYS A 95 -9.53 -7.50 2.12
C LYS A 95 -10.43 -6.27 2.13
N ASN A 96 -11.56 -6.32 2.83
CA ASN A 96 -12.52 -5.22 2.83
C ASN A 96 -11.95 -3.93 3.44
N GLU A 97 -11.19 -4.06 4.53
CA GLU A 97 -10.49 -2.92 5.14
C GLU A 97 -9.41 -2.35 4.22
N ARG A 98 -8.70 -3.22 3.50
CA ARG A 98 -7.53 -2.83 2.73
C ARG A 98 -7.83 -2.33 1.32
N PHE A 99 -8.87 -2.89 0.69
CA PHE A 99 -9.16 -2.70 -0.72
C PHE A 99 -9.42 -1.24 -1.09
N GLU A 100 -10.16 -0.49 -0.26
CA GLU A 100 -10.47 0.92 -0.56
C GLU A 100 -9.21 1.79 -0.58
N ALA A 101 -8.27 1.56 0.34
CA ALA A 101 -7.01 2.30 0.36
C ALA A 101 -6.16 2.04 -0.90
N ILE A 102 -6.13 0.80 -1.39
CA ILE A 102 -5.41 0.45 -2.62
C ILE A 102 -6.14 0.96 -3.87
N LYS A 103 -7.47 0.88 -3.90
CA LYS A 103 -8.30 1.35 -5.00
C LYS A 103 -8.11 2.84 -5.27
N ASP A 104 -7.91 3.64 -4.22
CA ASP A 104 -7.57 5.06 -4.32
C ASP A 104 -6.14 5.29 -4.86
N GLN A 105 -5.18 4.45 -4.46
CA GLN A 105 -3.78 4.58 -4.86
C GLN A 105 -3.51 4.07 -6.29
N TYR A 106 -4.28 3.11 -6.77
CA TYR A 106 -4.10 2.50 -8.09
C TYR A 106 -4.10 3.52 -9.24
N PRO A 107 -5.13 4.38 -9.44
CA PRO A 107 -5.10 5.42 -10.47
C PRO A 107 -4.00 6.47 -10.25
N GLN A 108 -3.65 6.76 -8.99
CA GLN A 108 -2.57 7.67 -8.66
C GLN A 108 -1.21 7.16 -9.16
N SER A 109 -0.97 5.84 -9.12
CA SER A 109 0.25 5.25 -9.65
C SER A 109 0.43 5.49 -11.15
N HIS A 110 -0.66 5.49 -11.94
CA HIS A 110 -0.60 5.83 -13.37
C HIS A 110 -0.30 7.31 -13.61
N ILE A 111 -0.88 8.21 -12.81
CA ILE A 111 -0.60 9.65 -12.92
C ILE A 111 0.88 9.90 -12.63
N SER A 112 1.42 9.32 -11.56
CA SER A 112 2.85 9.40 -11.22
C SER A 112 3.73 8.83 -12.33
N ALA A 113 3.36 7.69 -12.93
CA ALA A 113 4.09 7.10 -14.05
C ALA A 113 4.12 8.01 -15.29
N LYS A 114 3.00 8.67 -15.63
CA LYS A 114 2.96 9.67 -16.72
C LYS A 114 3.85 10.88 -16.43
N ILE A 115 3.84 11.35 -15.18
CA ILE A 115 4.68 12.47 -14.76
C ILE A 115 6.17 12.11 -14.80
N ILE A 116 6.56 10.90 -14.44
CA ILE A 116 7.98 10.50 -14.37
C ILE A 116 8.49 9.97 -15.71
N PHE A 117 7.78 9.03 -16.32
CA PHE A 117 8.21 8.26 -17.49
C PHE A 117 7.54 8.68 -18.80
N GLY A 118 6.52 9.55 -18.77
CA GLY A 118 5.80 9.96 -19.98
C GLY A 118 6.68 10.73 -20.98
N HIS A 119 6.50 10.48 -22.28
CA HIS A 119 7.28 11.12 -23.35
C HIS A 119 6.42 11.85 -24.39
N THR A 120 5.09 11.76 -24.30
CA THR A 120 4.18 12.48 -25.20
C THR A 120 4.22 13.99 -24.95
N LEU A 121 3.81 14.78 -25.95
CA LEU A 121 3.78 16.25 -25.81
C LEU A 121 2.89 16.69 -24.64
N TRP A 122 1.73 16.06 -24.46
CA TRP A 122 0.81 16.36 -23.38
C TRP A 122 1.36 15.99 -21.99
N GLU A 123 2.04 14.85 -21.86
CA GLU A 123 2.67 14.45 -20.58
C GLU A 123 3.79 15.42 -20.19
N ARG A 124 4.56 15.92 -21.17
CA ARG A 124 5.59 16.94 -20.93
C ARG A 124 4.99 18.26 -20.46
N ILE A 125 3.86 18.68 -21.04
CA ILE A 125 3.12 19.88 -20.61
C ILE A 125 2.60 19.70 -19.18
N ILE A 126 1.94 18.58 -18.89
CA ILE A 126 1.42 18.27 -17.54
C ILE A 126 2.57 18.27 -16.52
N ARG A 127 3.68 17.60 -16.82
CA ARG A 127 4.88 17.57 -15.98
C ARG A 127 5.40 18.98 -15.68
N TYR A 128 5.50 19.83 -16.71
CA TYR A 128 5.95 21.20 -16.56
C TYR A 128 5.02 22.00 -15.63
N ILE A 129 3.71 21.88 -15.79
CA ILE A 129 2.72 22.53 -14.93
C ILE A 129 2.84 22.02 -13.49
N VAL A 130 2.90 20.70 -13.29
CA VAL A 130 2.98 20.11 -11.95
C VAL A 130 4.24 20.58 -11.21
N PHE A 131 5.41 20.51 -11.83
CA PHE A 131 6.67 20.85 -11.13
C PHE A 131 6.89 22.34 -10.94
N ASN A 132 6.35 23.21 -11.82
CA ASN A 132 6.57 24.64 -11.71
C ASN A 132 5.43 25.39 -11.04
N TRP A 133 4.18 24.94 -11.21
CA TRP A 133 3.00 25.75 -10.87
C TRP A 133 2.07 25.12 -9.83
N LEU A 134 2.25 23.84 -9.46
CA LEU A 134 1.39 23.23 -8.44
C LEU A 134 1.63 23.90 -7.07
N PRO A 135 0.60 24.52 -6.45
CA PRO A 135 0.73 25.17 -5.15
C PRO A 135 1.24 24.22 -4.06
N LYS A 136 2.14 24.72 -3.20
CA LYS A 136 2.66 23.94 -2.05
C LYS A 136 1.57 23.45 -1.11
N SER A 137 0.48 24.18 -0.96
CA SER A 137 -0.67 23.76 -0.14
C SER A 137 -1.31 22.48 -0.67
N LEU A 138 -1.44 22.34 -1.98
CA LEU A 138 -1.96 21.13 -2.62
C LEU A 138 -0.95 19.97 -2.52
N GLN A 139 0.34 20.24 -2.74
CA GLN A 139 1.40 19.25 -2.54
C GLN A 139 1.39 18.71 -1.10
N ASN A 140 1.30 19.60 -0.11
CA ASN A 140 1.24 19.23 1.30
C ASN A 140 -0.03 18.43 1.62
N LYS A 141 -1.19 18.85 1.10
CA LYS A 141 -2.45 18.12 1.29
C LYS A 141 -2.38 16.71 0.72
N GLN A 142 -1.79 16.55 -0.46
CA GLN A 142 -1.59 15.25 -1.08
C GLN A 142 -0.61 14.39 -0.28
N MET A 143 0.53 14.96 0.15
CA MET A 143 1.51 14.26 0.98
C MET A 143 0.92 13.78 2.32
N VAL A 144 0.08 14.60 2.95
CA VAL A 144 -0.66 14.21 4.16
C VAL A 144 -1.58 13.03 3.85
N LYS A 145 -2.36 13.10 2.76
CA LYS A 145 -3.24 12.00 2.35
C LYS A 145 -2.46 10.69 2.15
N ASP A 146 -1.34 10.75 1.43
CA ASP A 146 -0.52 9.59 1.07
C ASP A 146 0.17 8.95 2.28
N THR A 147 0.47 9.74 3.32
CA THR A 147 1.18 9.27 4.52
C THR A 147 0.27 9.02 5.73
N ALA A 148 -1.01 9.39 5.64
CA ALA A 148 -1.95 9.27 6.75
C ALA A 148 -2.32 7.82 7.08
N TYR A 149 -2.25 6.91 6.11
CA TYR A 149 -2.54 5.49 6.30
C TYR A 149 -1.29 4.75 6.79
N ARG A 150 -1.25 4.42 8.09
CA ARG A 150 -0.10 3.77 8.75
C ARG A 150 -0.56 2.72 9.78
N PRO A 151 -1.14 1.59 9.33
CA PRO A 151 -1.59 0.55 10.26
C PRO A 151 -0.42 -0.01 11.08
N GLN A 152 -0.69 -0.35 12.33
CA GLN A 152 0.25 -0.98 13.25
C GLN A 152 -0.34 -2.28 13.80
N ALA A 153 0.52 -3.17 14.27
CA ALA A 153 0.08 -4.41 14.90
C ALA A 153 -0.64 -4.10 16.23
N ASN A 154 -1.92 -4.41 16.33
CA ASN A 154 -2.77 -4.12 17.49
C ASN A 154 -2.33 -4.85 18.76
N PHE A 155 -1.68 -6.01 18.61
CA PHE A 155 -1.20 -6.85 19.70
C PHE A 155 0.21 -6.48 20.18
N LEU A 156 0.83 -5.44 19.60
CA LEU A 156 2.13 -4.90 20.02
C LEU A 156 1.95 -3.50 20.64
N SER A 157 2.99 -3.05 21.36
CA SER A 157 3.07 -1.66 21.81
C SER A 157 3.09 -0.72 20.60
N GLN A 158 2.19 0.26 20.57
CA GLN A 158 2.07 1.20 19.47
C GLN A 158 3.30 2.13 19.42
N ALA A 159 3.81 2.37 18.22
CA ALA A 159 4.90 3.31 18.01
C ALA A 159 4.47 4.74 18.41
N PRO A 160 5.33 5.50 19.10
CA PRO A 160 5.00 6.85 19.52
C PRO A 160 4.81 7.77 18.31
N LYS A 161 3.85 8.70 18.39
CA LYS A 161 3.65 9.74 17.36
C LYS A 161 4.85 10.69 17.39
N ARG A 162 5.76 10.53 16.42
CA ARG A 162 6.93 11.42 16.23
C ARG A 162 6.67 12.57 15.25
N GLY A 163 5.70 12.40 14.35
CA GLY A 163 5.35 13.39 13.33
C GLY A 163 4.27 14.36 13.78
N THR A 164 4.20 15.52 13.12
CA THR A 164 3.16 16.54 13.33
C THR A 164 1.85 16.25 12.61
N MET A 165 1.89 15.40 11.58
CA MET A 165 0.72 15.06 10.77
C MET A 165 -0.21 14.09 11.50
N ASP A 166 -1.51 14.32 11.33
CA ASP A 166 -2.54 13.40 11.78
C ASP A 166 -2.63 12.19 10.88
N THR A 167 -3.08 11.09 11.47
CA THR A 167 -3.16 9.81 10.77
C THR A 167 -4.50 9.17 10.95
N ILE A 168 -4.87 8.39 9.95
CA ILE A 168 -6.13 7.66 9.93
C ILE A 168 -6.11 6.70 11.13
N PRO A 169 -7.07 6.80 12.06
CA PRO A 169 -7.19 5.87 13.16
C PRO A 169 -7.35 4.44 12.64
N GLN A 170 -6.59 3.51 13.18
CA GLN A 170 -6.74 2.10 12.85
C GLN A 170 -7.86 1.46 13.67
N ASN A 171 -8.46 0.40 13.14
CA ASN A 171 -9.45 -0.37 13.89
C ASN A 171 -8.81 -1.04 15.11
N PRO A 172 -9.38 -0.90 16.31
CA PRO A 172 -8.87 -1.57 17.51
C PRO A 172 -9.06 -3.09 17.43
N SER A 173 -8.23 -3.85 18.15
CA SER A 173 -8.37 -5.32 18.24
C SER A 173 -9.68 -5.72 18.91
N LYS A 174 -10.50 -6.48 18.17
CA LYS A 174 -11.77 -7.03 18.67
C LYS A 174 -11.54 -8.01 19.82
N ARG A 175 -10.40 -8.72 19.83
CA ARG A 175 -10.05 -9.66 20.90
C ARG A 175 -9.69 -8.93 22.20
N ILE A 176 -8.79 -7.94 22.13
CA ILE A 176 -8.36 -7.18 23.33
C ILE A 176 -9.54 -6.44 23.94
N GLN A 177 -10.45 -5.89 23.13
CA GLN A 177 -11.68 -5.26 23.62
C GLN A 177 -12.54 -6.25 24.41
N ARG A 178 -12.85 -7.42 23.84
CA ARG A 178 -13.61 -8.48 24.53
C ARG A 178 -12.96 -8.89 25.85
N GLU A 179 -11.65 -9.10 25.87
CA GLU A 179 -10.91 -9.49 27.08
C GLU A 179 -10.97 -8.41 28.17
N LYS A 180 -10.92 -7.12 27.80
CA LYS A 180 -11.12 -6.00 28.73
C LYS A 180 -12.54 -5.93 29.27
N ASP A 181 -13.54 -6.06 28.41
CA ASP A 181 -14.96 -6.01 28.80
C ASP A 181 -15.30 -7.16 29.77
N GLU A 182 -14.77 -8.36 29.54
CA GLU A 182 -14.91 -9.50 30.43
C GLU A 182 -14.25 -9.26 31.79
N GLN A 183 -13.06 -8.65 31.82
CA GLN A 183 -12.37 -8.29 33.06
C GLN A 183 -13.13 -7.22 33.84
N GLU A 184 -13.65 -6.19 33.17
CA GLU A 184 -14.47 -5.16 33.81
C GLU A 184 -15.76 -5.74 34.38
N THR A 185 -16.41 -6.64 33.64
CA THR A 185 -17.63 -7.34 34.09
C THR A 185 -17.35 -8.18 35.34
N LYS A 186 -16.24 -8.95 35.34
CA LYS A 186 -15.81 -9.72 36.52
C LYS A 186 -15.49 -8.83 37.72
N LYS A 187 -14.82 -7.69 37.51
CA LYS A 187 -14.55 -6.71 38.58
C LYS A 187 -15.84 -6.12 39.15
N ARG A 188 -16.79 -5.73 38.31
CA ARG A 188 -18.09 -5.21 38.76
C ARG A 188 -18.87 -6.26 39.56
N ALA A 189 -18.92 -7.50 39.08
CA ALA A 189 -19.57 -8.60 39.81
C ALA A 189 -18.92 -8.87 41.17
N ALA A 190 -17.59 -8.79 41.27
CA ALA A 190 -16.87 -8.95 42.54
C ALA A 190 -17.14 -7.80 43.53
N VAL A 191 -17.24 -6.57 43.05
CA VAL A 191 -17.57 -5.40 43.88
C VAL A 191 -19.02 -5.44 44.37
N SER A 192 -19.96 -5.91 43.55
CA SER A 192 -21.37 -6.07 43.95
C SER A 192 -21.64 -7.26 44.88
N ALA A 193 -20.66 -8.13 45.09
CA ALA A 193 -20.76 -9.29 45.99
C ALA A 193 -20.21 -9.01 47.41
N ILE A 194 -19.73 -7.78 47.67
CA ILE A 194 -19.29 -7.26 48.97
C ILE A 194 -20.36 -6.30 49.48
#